data_AF-A0A1V6G9U3-F1
#
_entry.id   AF-A0A1V6G9U3-F1
#
_cell.length_a   1.000
_cell.length_b   1.000
_cell.length_c   1.000
_cell.angle_alpha   90.00
_cell.angle_beta   90.00
_cell.angle_gamma   90.00
#
_symmetry.space_group_name_H-M   'P 1'
#
loop_
_entity.id
_entity.type
_entity.pdbx_description
1 polymer ?
#
loop_
_entity_poly.entity_id
_entity_poly.type
_entity_poly.pdbx_seq_one_letter_code
_entity_poly.pdbx_strand_id
1 'polypeptide(L)'
;MAKDSDGIDKTQKELQEEIAKALGSSGHQLETVIRKMRDLEALMDQTTDIHEYNTLVDRFNDLHRLALLRREMLVIHREAIKIFKHSYIDVFYPIPEKRRKKP
;
A
#
# COMPACT_ATOMS: atom_id res chain seq x y z
N MET A 1 29.29 -16.62 31.81
CA MET A 1 28.00 -15.93 31.60
C MET A 1 28.00 -15.24 30.23
N ALA A 2 28.05 -16.03 29.13
CA ALA A 2 28.12 -15.50 27.75
C ALA A 2 27.09 -16.15 26.80
N LYS A 3 26.19 -16.98 27.35
CA LYS A 3 25.24 -17.79 26.57
C LYS A 3 23.90 -17.08 26.35
N ASP A 4 23.56 -16.11 27.20
CA ASP A 4 22.28 -15.40 27.17
C ASP A 4 22.26 -14.23 26.18
N SER A 5 23.41 -13.57 25.95
CA SER A 5 23.53 -12.48 24.96
C SER A 5 23.41 -12.99 23.52
N ASP A 6 23.96 -14.16 23.23
CA ASP A 6 23.95 -14.77 21.89
C ASP A 6 22.53 -15.20 21.47
N GLY A 7 21.72 -15.65 22.43
CA GLY A 7 20.29 -15.94 22.21
C GLY A 7 19.47 -14.69 21.97
N ILE A 8 19.69 -13.63 22.75
CA ILE A 8 19.00 -12.33 22.60
C ILE A 8 19.36 -11.67 21.26
N ASP A 9 20.63 -11.67 20.87
CA ASP A 9 21.10 -11.09 19.60
C ASP A 9 20.52 -11.84 18.39
N LYS A 10 20.40 -13.17 18.47
CA LYS A 10 19.76 -13.99 17.44
C LYS A 10 18.26 -13.65 17.31
N THR A 11 17.53 -13.57 18.42
CA THR A 11 16.10 -13.20 18.40
C THR A 11 15.89 -11.78 17.85
N GLN A 12 16.75 -10.83 18.20
CA GLN A 12 16.69 -9.47 17.64
C GLN A 12 16.92 -9.46 16.13
N LYS A 13 17.87 -10.26 15.64
CA LYS A 13 18.16 -10.36 14.21
C LYS A 13 16.99 -10.99 13.44
N GLU A 14 16.42 -12.08 13.94
CA GLU A 14 15.24 -12.73 13.34
C GLU A 14 14.05 -11.75 13.26
N LEU A 15 13.82 -10.98 14.34
CA LEU A 15 12.79 -9.94 14.35
C LEU A 15 13.03 -8.85 13.30
N GLN A 16 14.29 -8.38 13.13
CA GLN A 16 14.63 -7.40 12.10
C GLN A 16 14.38 -7.94 10.68
N GLU A 17 14.72 -9.20 10.43
CA GLU A 17 14.49 -9.85 9.13
C GLU A 17 12.99 -9.99 8.82
N GLU A 18 12.17 -10.33 9.82
CA GLU A 18 10.72 -10.39 9.67
C GLU A 18 10.12 -9.01 9.37
N ILE A 19 10.55 -7.96 10.07
CA ILE A 19 10.06 -6.60 9.82
C ILE A 19 10.49 -6.12 8.42
N ALA A 20 11.71 -6.41 7.98
CA ALA A 20 12.16 -6.08 6.63
C ALA A 20 11.32 -6.77 5.54
N LYS A 21 10.98 -8.06 5.73
CA LYS A 21 10.07 -8.80 4.84
C LYS A 21 8.66 -8.20 4.85
N ALA A 22 8.12 -7.86 6.02
CA ALA A 22 6.81 -7.24 6.15
C ALA A 22 6.75 -5.86 5.47
N LEU A 23 7.81 -5.05 5.62
CA LEU A 23 7.94 -3.76 4.96
C LEU A 23 7.93 -3.91 3.43
N GLY A 24 8.78 -4.78 2.89
CA GLY A 24 8.84 -5.05 1.44
C GLY A 24 7.49 -5.56 0.89
N SER A 25 6.84 -6.47 1.62
CA SER A 25 5.52 -6.99 1.28
C SER A 25 4.45 -5.89 1.25
N SER A 26 4.42 -5.01 2.26
CA SER A 26 3.45 -3.91 2.32
C SER A 26 3.61 -2.89 1.19
N GLY A 27 4.86 -2.58 0.80
CA GLY A 27 5.13 -1.75 -0.38
C GLY A 27 4.63 -2.39 -1.67
N HIS A 28 4.94 -3.67 -1.89
CA HIS A 28 4.49 -4.41 -3.07
C HIS A 28 2.96 -4.53 -3.18
N GLN A 29 2.29 -4.72 -2.04
CA GLN A 29 0.83 -4.75 -1.99
C GLN A 29 0.21 -3.41 -2.37
N LEU A 30 0.76 -2.30 -1.86
CA LEU A 30 0.30 -0.95 -2.21
C LEU A 30 0.50 -0.67 -3.70
N GLU A 31 1.68 -0.96 -4.24
CA GLU A 31 2.01 -0.81 -5.66
C GLU A 31 1.05 -1.61 -6.55
N THR A 32 0.74 -2.85 -6.15
CA THR A 32 -0.22 -3.70 -6.88
C THR A 32 -1.62 -3.09 -6.93
N VAL A 33 -2.09 -2.49 -5.83
CA VAL A 33 -3.39 -1.81 -5.80
C VAL A 33 -3.38 -0.57 -6.68
N ILE A 34 -2.33 0.26 -6.59
CA ILE A 34 -2.19 1.46 -7.42
C ILE A 34 -2.16 1.10 -8.92
N ARG A 35 -1.47 0.03 -9.31
CA ARG A 35 -1.47 -0.46 -10.70
C ARG A 35 -2.89 -0.84 -11.15
N LYS A 36 -3.64 -1.59 -10.34
CA LYS A 36 -5.03 -1.93 -10.65
C LYS A 36 -5.94 -0.71 -10.77
N MET A 37 -5.69 0.33 -9.97
CA MET A 37 -6.43 1.60 -10.11
C MET A 37 -6.14 2.27 -11.45
N ARG A 38 -4.88 2.29 -11.91
CA ARG A 38 -4.51 2.84 -13.22
C ARG A 38 -5.12 2.04 -14.37
N ASP A 39 -5.14 0.71 -14.25
CA ASP A 39 -5.78 -0.15 -15.25
C ASP A 39 -7.30 0.12 -15.34
N LEU A 40 -7.97 0.31 -14.19
CA LEU A 40 -9.39 0.68 -14.17
C LEU A 40 -9.63 2.10 -14.70
N GLU A 41 -8.76 3.05 -14.41
CA GLU A 41 -8.85 4.42 -14.93
C GLU A 41 -8.78 4.43 -16.46
N ALA A 42 -7.82 3.70 -17.05
CA ALA A 42 -7.71 3.56 -18.49
C ALA A 42 -8.94 2.88 -19.11
N LEU A 43 -9.56 1.92 -18.42
CA LEU A 43 -10.81 1.30 -18.86
C LEU A 43 -11.98 2.29 -18.79
N MET A 44 -12.11 3.03 -17.68
CA MET A 44 -13.13 4.06 -17.48
C MET A 44 -13.09 5.14 -18.56
N ASP A 45 -11.89 5.54 -19.00
CA ASP A 45 -11.70 6.53 -20.05
C ASP A 45 -12.19 6.05 -21.43
N GLN A 46 -12.24 4.73 -21.63
CA GLN A 46 -12.74 4.10 -22.87
C GLN A 46 -14.23 3.77 -22.80
N THR A 47 -14.84 3.74 -21.61
CA THR A 47 -16.24 3.37 -21.41
C THR A 47 -17.19 4.54 -21.71
N THR A 48 -18.05 4.34 -22.70
CA THR A 48 -19.09 5.29 -23.12
C THR A 48 -20.42 5.05 -22.43
N ASP A 49 -20.73 3.80 -22.07
CA ASP A 49 -21.95 3.45 -21.34
C ASP A 49 -21.91 3.98 -19.89
N ILE A 50 -22.98 4.66 -19.47
CA ILE A 50 -23.05 5.33 -18.17
C ILE A 50 -23.14 4.31 -17.02
N HIS A 51 -23.88 3.22 -17.20
CA HIS A 51 -24.06 2.22 -16.16
C HIS A 51 -22.78 1.42 -15.93
N GLU A 52 -22.09 1.05 -17.01
CA GLU A 52 -20.78 0.42 -16.96
C GLU A 52 -19.74 1.35 -16.34
N TYR A 53 -19.69 2.62 -16.77
CA TYR A 53 -18.80 3.62 -16.18
C TYR A 53 -19.01 3.76 -14.68
N ASN A 54 -20.27 3.89 -14.24
CA ASN A 54 -20.60 4.05 -12.82
C ASN A 54 -20.26 2.79 -11.99
N THR A 55 -20.33 1.61 -12.59
CA THR A 55 -19.87 0.36 -11.96
C THR A 55 -18.35 0.32 -11.82
N LEU A 56 -17.62 0.80 -12.82
CA LEU A 56 -16.16 0.93 -12.76
C LEU A 56 -15.73 1.98 -11.72
N VAL A 57 -16.45 3.09 -11.60
CA VAL A 57 -16.23 4.11 -10.55
C VAL A 57 -16.33 3.48 -9.15
N ASP A 58 -17.33 2.63 -8.90
CA ASP A 58 -17.46 1.96 -7.60
C ASP A 58 -16.25 1.08 -7.32
N ARG A 59 -15.86 0.24 -8.28
CA ARG A 59 -14.66 -0.62 -8.16
C ARG A 59 -13.38 0.20 -7.95
N PHE A 60 -13.23 1.30 -8.67
CA PHE A 60 -12.10 2.21 -8.53
C PHE A 60 -12.06 2.81 -7.12
N ASN A 61 -13.20 3.29 -6.61
CA ASN A 61 -13.30 3.89 -5.29
C ASN A 61 -13.11 2.87 -4.16
N ASP A 62 -13.42 1.59 -4.40
CA ASP A 62 -13.08 0.48 -3.50
C ASP A 62 -11.57 0.26 -3.43
N LEU A 63 -10.90 0.23 -4.59
CA LEU A 63 -9.44 0.15 -4.63
C LEU A 63 -8.77 1.38 -4.03
N HIS A 64 -9.33 2.58 -4.20
CA HIS A 64 -8.84 3.78 -3.52
C HIS A 64 -8.86 3.61 -2.01
N ARG A 65 -9.96 3.12 -1.44
CA ARG A 65 -10.05 2.85 0.01
C ARG A 65 -9.01 1.82 0.45
N LEU A 66 -8.85 0.75 -0.33
CA LEU A 66 -7.83 -0.26 -0.07
C LEU A 66 -6.41 0.31 -0.14
N ALA A 67 -6.11 1.20 -1.09
CA ALA A 67 -4.80 1.82 -1.24
C ALA A 67 -4.45 2.67 -0.01
N LEU A 68 -5.42 3.44 0.51
CA LEU A 68 -5.24 4.22 1.74
C LEU A 68 -4.87 3.31 2.93
N LEU A 69 -5.60 2.21 3.12
CA LEU A 69 -5.32 1.24 4.18
C LEU A 69 -3.94 0.60 4.02
N ARG A 70 -3.54 0.25 2.79
CA ARG A 70 -2.20 -0.32 2.52
C ARG A 70 -1.08 0.69 2.77
N ARG A 71 -1.31 1.98 2.49
CA ARG A 71 -0.38 3.06 2.83
C ARG A 71 -0.21 3.22 4.33
N GLU A 72 -1.30 3.14 5.11
CA GLU A 72 -1.22 3.16 6.57
C GLU A 72 -0.40 1.96 7.10
N MET A 73 -0.59 0.77 6.55
CA MET A 73 0.21 -0.41 6.91
C MET A 73 1.70 -0.22 6.59
N LEU A 74 2.01 0.39 5.44
CA LEU A 74 3.39 0.71 5.08
C LEU A 74 4.01 1.71 6.07
N VAL A 75 3.26 2.73 6.49
CA VAL A 75 3.69 3.69 7.53
C VAL A 75 4.00 2.96 8.83
N ILE A 76 3.10 2.09 9.30
CA ILE A 76 3.28 1.34 10.55
C ILE A 76 4.54 0.46 10.49
N HIS A 77 4.78 -0.25 9.39
CA HIS A 77 6.00 -1.05 9.24
C HIS A 77 7.27 -0.20 9.19
N ARG A 78 7.23 1.00 8.60
CA ARG A 78 8.37 1.93 8.61
C ARG A 78 8.67 2.44 10.02
N GLU A 79 7.64 2.76 10.80
CA GLU A 79 7.81 3.20 12.18
C GLU A 79 8.34 2.09 13.08
N ALA A 80 7.95 0.84 12.83
CA ALA A 80 8.48 -0.34 13.53
C ALA A 80 10.01 -0.49 13.38
N ILE A 81 10.58 0.01 12.27
CA ILE A 81 12.04 0.09 12.05
C ILE A 81 12.63 1.48 12.30
N LYS A 82 11.93 2.33 13.05
CA LYS A 82 12.36 3.68 13.45
C LYS A 82 12.53 4.66 12.27
N ILE A 83 11.84 4.45 11.15
CA ILE A 83 11.78 5.40 10.04
C ILE A 83 10.51 6.24 10.17
N PHE A 84 10.63 7.42 10.76
CA PHE A 84 9.50 8.33 11.03
C PHE A 84 9.28 9.41 9.97
N LYS A 85 10.24 9.59 9.04
CA LYS A 85 10.08 10.54 7.94
C LYS A 85 9.27 9.90 6.82
N HIS A 86 8.01 10.31 6.74
CA HIS A 86 7.02 9.77 5.79
C HIS A 86 6.78 10.64 4.57
N SER A 87 7.43 11.80 4.47
CA SER A 87 7.22 12.81 3.41
C SER A 87 7.39 12.27 1.98
N TYR A 88 8.09 11.16 1.81
CA TYR A 88 8.32 10.55 0.50
C TYR A 88 7.32 9.44 0.14
N ILE A 89 6.47 9.00 1.07
CA ILE A 89 5.53 7.90 0.79
C ILE A 89 4.56 8.32 -0.31
N ASP A 90 4.00 9.51 -0.25
CA ASP A 90 3.09 10.01 -1.29
C ASP A 90 3.80 10.30 -2.62
N VAL A 91 5.13 10.52 -2.59
CA VAL A 91 5.95 10.68 -3.80
C VAL A 91 6.18 9.32 -4.49
N PHE A 92 6.50 8.28 -3.73
CA PHE A 92 6.77 6.94 -4.27
C PHE A 92 5.50 6.13 -4.54
N TYR A 93 4.43 6.40 -3.79
CA TYR A 93 3.15 5.69 -3.89
C TYR A 93 2.01 6.70 -4.09
N PRO A 94 1.95 7.39 -5.23
CA PRO A 94 0.88 8.33 -5.51
C PRO A 94 -0.45 7.58 -5.67
N ILE A 95 -1.34 7.74 -4.70
CA ILE A 95 -2.71 7.21 -4.75
C ILE A 95 -3.58 8.22 -5.52
N PRO A 96 -4.17 7.85 -6.67
CA PRO A 96 -5.06 8.73 -7.41
C PRO A 96 -6.30 9.11 -6.59
N GLU A 97 -6.84 10.32 -6.80
CA GLU A 97 -8.06 10.79 -6.15
C GLU A 97 -9.29 9.97 -6.56
N LYS A 98 -10.33 9.97 -5.70
CA LYS A 98 -11.61 9.30 -5.98
C LYS A 98 -12.25 9.83 -7.25
N ARG A 99 -12.96 8.93 -7.95
CA ARG A 99 -13.74 9.27 -9.15
C ARG A 99 -15.22 9.47 -8.81
N ARG A 100 -15.91 10.32 -9.56
CA ARG A 100 -17.34 10.60 -9.40
C ARG A 100 -18.14 9.88 -10.47
N LYS A 101 -19.35 9.46 -10.10
CA LYS A 101 -20.32 8.89 -11.04
C LYS A 101 -20.84 9.96 -11.99
N LYS A 102 -21.23 9.54 -13.20
CA LYS A 102 -22.00 10.34 -14.15
C LYS A 102 -23.49 10.30 -13.75
N PRO A 103 -24.24 11.40 -13.95
CA PRO A 103 -25.65 11.49 -13.62
C PRO A 103 -26.52 10.57 -14.50
#